data_AF-A0A9P6V709-F1
#
_entry.id   AF-A0A9P6V709-F1
#
_cell.length_a   1.000
_cell.length_b   1.000
_cell.length_c   1.000
_cell.angle_alpha   90.00
_cell.angle_beta   90.00
_cell.angle_gamma   90.00
#
_symmetry.space_group_name_H-M   'P 1'
#
loop_
_entity.id
_entity.type
_entity.pdbx_description
1 polymer ?
#
loop_
_entity_poly.entity_id
_entity_poly.type
_entity_poly.pdbx_seq_one_letter_code
_entity_poly.pdbx_strand_id
1 'polypeptide(L)'
;MEVHTHTNEVSLAQHQVAKAAARAKAKASITDTVELILWLKTEQARIAREVRQLNSQGYQTTALHSYWRILEKQIKALELELIVEQSANLALD
;
A
#
# COMPACT_ATOMS: atom_id res chain seq x y z
N MET A 1 5.91 -12.10 -48.73
CA MET A 1 5.57 -10.81 -48.07
C MET A 1 4.93 -11.10 -46.69
N GLU A 2 5.56 -11.98 -45.89
CA GLU A 2 4.98 -12.56 -44.65
C GLU A 2 5.80 -12.22 -43.40
N VAL A 3 6.93 -11.53 -43.56
CA VAL A 3 7.84 -11.21 -42.45
C VAL A 3 7.25 -10.14 -41.53
N HIS A 4 6.47 -9.19 -42.07
CA HIS A 4 5.91 -8.09 -41.29
C HIS A 4 4.77 -8.50 -40.35
N THR A 5 4.01 -9.55 -40.66
CA THR A 5 2.91 -10.04 -39.81
C THR A 5 3.42 -10.82 -38.62
N HIS A 6 4.38 -11.74 -38.81
CA HIS A 6 5.01 -12.49 -37.72
C HIS A 6 5.75 -11.58 -36.74
N THR A 7 6.43 -10.53 -37.22
CA THR A 7 7.15 -9.60 -36.34
C THR A 7 6.18 -8.78 -35.46
N ASN A 8 5.01 -8.43 -36.00
CA ASN A 8 3.95 -7.73 -35.25
C ASN A 8 3.25 -8.62 -34.23
N GLU A 9 3.00 -9.88 -34.54
CA GLU A 9 2.36 -10.84 -33.62
C GLU A 9 3.28 -11.18 -32.44
N VAL A 10 4.58 -11.36 -32.68
CA VAL A 10 5.58 -11.58 -31.63
C VAL A 10 5.73 -10.33 -30.74
N SER A 11 5.75 -9.14 -31.33
CA SER A 11 5.80 -7.88 -30.58
C SER A 11 4.54 -7.67 -29.72
N LEU A 12 3.35 -7.97 -30.26
CA LEU A 12 2.08 -7.90 -29.54
C LEU A 12 2.03 -8.89 -28.37
N ALA A 13 2.48 -10.14 -28.59
CA ALA A 13 2.55 -11.16 -27.55
C ALA A 13 3.52 -10.78 -26.42
N GLN A 14 4.70 -10.24 -26.75
CA GLN A 14 5.67 -9.74 -25.76
C GLN A 14 5.11 -8.57 -24.93
N HIS A 15 4.40 -7.64 -25.57
CA HIS A 15 3.73 -6.53 -24.89
C HIS A 15 2.65 -7.01 -23.90
N GLN A 16 1.84 -8.00 -24.29
CA GLN A 16 0.81 -8.55 -23.39
C GLN A 16 1.42 -9.28 -22.18
N VAL A 17 2.51 -10.03 -22.37
CA VAL A 17 3.22 -10.71 -21.27
C VAL A 17 3.84 -9.70 -20.30
N ALA A 18 4.49 -8.65 -20.81
CA ALA A 18 5.05 -7.58 -19.97
C ALA A 18 3.95 -6.83 -19.18
N LYS A 19 2.81 -6.55 -19.82
CA LYS A 19 1.62 -5.94 -19.19
C LYS A 19 1.07 -6.82 -18.06
N ALA A 20 0.95 -8.12 -18.28
CA ALA A 20 0.48 -9.08 -17.27
C ALA A 20 1.45 -9.19 -16.08
N ALA A 21 2.76 -9.23 -16.33
CA ALA A 21 3.77 -9.27 -15.28
C ALA A 21 3.78 -7.98 -14.44
N ALA A 22 3.67 -6.81 -15.08
CA ALA A 22 3.57 -5.52 -14.38
C ALA A 22 2.32 -5.45 -13.50
N ARG A 23 1.17 -5.95 -13.98
CA ARG A 23 -0.08 -6.05 -13.22
C ARG A 23 0.05 -6.97 -12.01
N ALA A 24 0.66 -8.14 -12.18
CA ALA A 24 0.86 -9.08 -11.07
C ALA A 24 1.74 -8.46 -9.97
N LYS A 25 2.81 -7.76 -10.37
CA LYS A 25 3.69 -7.03 -9.45
C LYS A 25 2.96 -5.89 -8.72
N ALA A 26 2.21 -5.08 -9.45
CA ALA A 26 1.42 -3.99 -8.86
C ALA A 26 0.39 -4.51 -7.85
N LYS A 27 -0.31 -5.61 -8.18
CA LYS A 27 -1.28 -6.23 -7.29
C LYS A 27 -0.65 -6.72 -5.98
N ALA A 28 0.54 -7.32 -6.03
CA ALA A 28 1.25 -7.75 -4.83
C ALA A 28 1.65 -6.55 -3.95
N SER A 29 2.22 -5.49 -4.53
CA SER A 29 2.57 -4.24 -3.82
C SER A 29 1.36 -3.62 -3.11
N ILE A 30 0.22 -3.57 -3.81
CA ILE A 30 -1.05 -3.06 -3.28
C ILE A 30 -1.52 -3.91 -2.08
N THR A 31 -1.45 -5.23 -2.18
CA THR A 31 -1.84 -6.13 -1.08
C THR A 31 -0.96 -5.92 0.15
N ASP A 32 0.37 -5.89 -0.02
CA ASP A 32 1.31 -5.70 1.08
C ASP A 32 1.11 -4.33 1.77
N THR A 33 0.86 -3.28 0.97
CA THR A 33 0.58 -1.93 1.47
C THR A 33 -0.71 -1.89 2.29
N VAL A 34 -1.77 -2.57 1.84
CA VAL A 34 -3.04 -2.67 2.58
C VAL A 34 -2.85 -3.41 3.91
N GLU A 35 -2.12 -4.52 3.92
CA GLU A 35 -1.84 -5.28 5.14
C GLU A 35 -1.07 -4.44 6.16
N LEU A 36 -0.07 -3.69 5.71
CA LEU A 36 0.69 -2.78 6.57
C LEU A 36 -0.19 -1.66 7.15
N ILE A 37 -1.04 -1.03 6.34
CA ILE A 37 -1.98 0.00 6.81
C ILE A 37 -2.92 -0.58 7.89
N LEU A 38 -3.46 -1.78 7.68
CA LEU A 38 -4.35 -2.45 8.64
C LEU A 38 -3.62 -2.74 9.97
N TRP A 39 -2.39 -3.22 9.90
CA TRP A 39 -1.56 -3.45 11.08
C TRP A 39 -1.30 -2.14 11.85
N LEU A 40 -0.89 -1.07 11.16
CA LEU A 40 -0.64 0.24 11.79
C LEU A 40 -1.90 0.83 12.44
N LYS A 41 -3.07 0.69 11.80
CA LYS A 41 -4.36 1.12 12.38
C LYS A 41 -4.71 0.31 13.64
N THR A 42 -4.44 -0.99 13.63
CA THR A 42 -4.62 -1.86 14.80
C THR A 42 -3.72 -1.42 15.95
N GLU A 43 -2.48 -1.07 15.65
CA GLU A 43 -1.51 -0.57 16.62
C GLU A 43 -1.90 0.81 17.19
N GLN A 44 -2.39 1.72 16.36
CA GLN A 44 -2.97 2.98 16.84
C GLN A 44 -4.13 2.78 17.82
N ALA A 45 -5.02 1.82 17.53
CA ALA A 45 -6.14 1.49 18.40
C ALA A 45 -5.65 0.88 19.73
N ARG A 46 -4.58 0.08 19.71
CA ARG A 46 -3.91 -0.44 20.91
C ARG A 46 -3.38 0.69 21.78
N ILE A 47 -2.61 1.62 21.19
CA ILE A 47 -2.05 2.77 21.91
C ILE A 47 -3.16 3.63 22.52
N ALA A 48 -4.26 3.88 21.79
CA ALA A 48 -5.38 4.65 22.32
C ALA A 48 -6.02 4.00 23.56
N ARG A 49 -6.09 2.66 23.62
CA ARG A 49 -6.55 1.94 24.81
C ARG A 49 -5.55 2.07 25.96
N GLU A 50 -4.27 1.88 25.69
CA GLU A 50 -3.19 1.96 26.68
C GLU A 50 -3.08 3.36 27.29
N VAL A 51 -3.18 4.41 26.47
CA VAL A 51 -3.22 5.81 26.92
C VAL A 51 -4.40 6.04 27.87
N ARG A 52 -5.61 5.56 27.53
CA ARG A 52 -6.78 5.70 28.41
C ARG A 52 -6.57 5.01 29.75
N GLN A 53 -6.02 3.80 29.74
CA GLN A 53 -5.74 3.03 30.95
C GLN A 53 -4.70 3.75 31.82
N LEU A 54 -3.57 4.15 31.25
CA LEU A 54 -2.48 4.81 31.99
C LEU A 54 -2.92 6.18 32.55
N ASN A 55 -3.65 6.96 31.77
CA ASN A 55 -4.20 8.24 32.25
C ASN A 55 -5.17 8.03 33.41
N SER A 56 -6.00 6.98 33.38
CA SER A 56 -6.92 6.66 34.49
C SER A 56 -6.19 6.27 35.79
N GLN A 57 -4.94 5.82 35.66
CA GLN A 57 -4.06 5.48 36.78
C GLN A 57 -3.16 6.66 37.20
N GLY A 58 -3.29 7.83 36.56
CA GLY A 58 -2.52 9.03 36.87
C GLY A 58 -1.13 9.11 36.22
N TYR A 59 -0.80 8.20 35.30
CA TYR A 59 0.48 8.22 34.58
C TYR A 59 0.47 9.22 33.42
N GLN A 60 1.63 9.83 33.15
CA GLN A 60 1.82 10.65 31.96
C GLN A 60 2.04 9.78 30.72
N THR A 61 1.38 10.13 29.61
CA THR A 61 1.35 9.34 28.38
C THR A 61 1.90 10.11 27.16
N THR A 62 2.75 11.12 27.39
CA THR A 62 3.28 12.00 26.34
C THR A 62 4.02 11.24 25.24
N ALA A 63 4.86 10.25 25.61
CA ALA A 63 5.60 9.43 24.65
C ALA A 63 4.64 8.60 23.75
N LEU A 64 3.60 8.01 24.34
CA LEU A 64 2.58 7.24 23.61
C LEU A 64 1.79 8.12 22.64
N HIS A 65 1.45 9.36 23.04
CA HIS A 65 0.82 10.32 22.13
C HIS A 65 1.72 10.73 20.97
N SER A 66 3.01 10.96 21.22
CA SER A 66 3.99 11.26 20.18
C SER A 66 4.10 10.10 19.19
N TYR A 67 4.18 8.87 19.69
CA TYR A 67 4.22 7.67 18.86
C TYR A 67 2.94 7.49 18.04
N TRP A 68 1.77 7.71 18.65
CA TRP A 68 0.49 7.67 17.94
C TRP A 68 0.44 8.64 16.74
N ARG A 69 0.99 9.86 16.89
CA ARG A 69 1.10 10.83 15.78
C ARG A 69 2.04 10.38 14.68
N ILE A 70 3.13 9.69 15.02
CA ILE A 70 4.06 9.14 14.02
C ILE A 70 3.33 8.10 13.16
N LEU A 71 2.62 7.17 13.82
CA LEU A 71 1.80 6.17 13.12
C LEU A 71 0.73 6.85 12.24
N GLU A 72 0.10 7.93 12.70
CA GLU A 72 -0.91 8.64 11.91
C GLU A 72 -0.32 9.20 10.60
N LYS A 73 0.89 9.76 10.66
CA LYS A 73 1.59 10.26 9.48
C LYS A 73 1.98 9.12 8.53
N GLN A 74 2.46 8.00 9.07
CA GLN A 74 2.83 6.83 8.26
C GLN A 74 1.61 6.24 7.55
N ILE A 75 0.47 6.10 8.24
CA ILE A 75 -0.78 5.62 7.64
C ILE A 75 -1.21 6.54 6.50
N LYS A 76 -1.24 7.86 6.70
CA LYS A 76 -1.62 8.82 5.66
C LYS A 76 -0.70 8.76 4.44
N ALA A 77 0.61 8.59 4.65
CA ALA A 77 1.57 8.46 3.56
C ALA A 77 1.33 7.17 2.75
N LEU A 78 1.12 6.05 3.43
CA LEU A 78 0.84 4.76 2.78
C LEU A 78 -0.52 4.75 2.08
N GLU A 79 -1.54 5.42 2.64
CA GLU A 79 -2.84 5.57 1.98
C GLU A 79 -2.72 6.35 0.67
N LEU A 80 -1.88 7.39 0.61
CA LEU A 80 -1.59 8.12 -0.62
C LEU A 80 -0.82 7.26 -1.62
N GLU A 81 0.20 6.53 -1.19
CA GLU A 81 0.98 5.61 -2.03
C GLU A 81 0.07 4.54 -2.64
N LEU A 82 -0.80 3.94 -1.84
CA LEU A 82 -1.80 2.97 -2.28
C LEU A 82 -2.73 3.54 -3.37
N ILE A 83 -3.20 4.78 -3.21
CA ILE A 83 -4.03 5.44 -4.23
C ILE A 83 -3.26 5.61 -5.54
N VAL A 84 -1.97 6.00 -5.46
CA VAL A 84 -1.11 6.16 -6.64
C VAL A 84 -0.88 4.81 -7.32
N GLU A 85 -0.57 3.76 -6.57
CA GLU A 85 -0.37 2.40 -7.11
C GLU A 85 -1.66 1.84 -7.74
N GLN A 86 -2.81 2.01 -7.09
CA GLN A 86 -4.10 1.60 -7.65
C GLN A 86 -4.43 2.35 -8.93
N SER A 87 -4.16 3.67 -8.97
CA SER A 87 -4.37 4.49 -10.17
C SER A 87 -3.47 4.03 -11.32
N ALA A 88 -2.20 3.72 -11.03
CA ALA A 88 -1.27 3.18 -12.02
C ALA A 88 -1.72 1.79 -12.53
N ASN A 89 -2.23 0.93 -11.64
CA ASN A 89 -2.76 -0.37 -12.01
C ASN A 89 -4.03 -0.25 -12.89
N LEU A 90 -4.91 0.70 -12.62
CA LEU A 90 -6.08 0.98 -13.47
C LEU A 90 -5.70 1.52 -14.85
N ALA A 91 -4.62 2.31 -14.95
CA ALA A 91 -4.10 2.76 -16.24
C ALA A 91 -3.51 1.62 -17.09
N LEU A 92 -3.26 0.45 -16.49
CA LEU A 92 -2.90 -0.78 -17.18
C LEU A 92 -4.13 -1.60 -17.58
N ASP A 93 -5.38 -1.23 -17.32
CA ASP A 93 -6.54 -1.92 -17.89
C ASP A 93 -6.88 -1.33 -19.26
#